data_AF-A0A0N9I8E3-F1
#
_entry.id   AF-A0A0N9I8E3-F1
#
_cell.length_a   1.000
_cell.length_b   1.000
_cell.length_c   1.000
_cell.angle_alpha   90.00
_cell.angle_beta   90.00
_cell.angle_gamma   90.00
#
_symmetry.space_group_name_H-M   'P 1'
#
loop_
_entity.id
_entity.type
_entity.pdbx_description
1 polymer ?
#
loop_
_entity_poly.entity_id
_entity_poly.type
_entity_poly.pdbx_seq_one_letter_code
_entity_poly.pdbx_strand_id
1 'polypeptide(L)'
;MTAVTTAALAASAMLAGAGTSAAAERSEVALNYTCSFPLIGGQPIQITIGIDFPASVPVGTPVDALPINTVSKVGKNATTGLNLVGAKTLEGTALAQANIAAPEAELPLEVPATLAKTPIPASGEFTVTATGETPSITFSQAGTAKITVGDVKLHLVPRKADGSLTALKEFDSACKQNPDQNNELATIEITPAGTAVRH
;
A
#
# COMPACT_ATOMS: atom_id res chain seq x y z
N MET A 1 -47.70 -63.43 -22.49
CA MET A 1 -47.91 -62.07 -23.05
C MET A 1 -47.02 -61.11 -22.27
N THR A 2 -46.23 -60.32 -23.01
CA THR A 2 -45.56 -59.05 -22.66
C THR A 2 -44.57 -59.05 -21.48
N ALA A 3 -43.26 -58.80 -21.58
CA ALA A 3 -42.35 -57.96 -22.39
C ALA A 3 -41.66 -56.89 -21.49
N VAL A 4 -40.32 -57.00 -21.40
CA VAL A 4 -39.22 -55.98 -21.52
C VAL A 4 -39.38 -54.64 -20.73
N THR A 5 -38.43 -54.12 -19.93
CA THR A 5 -37.23 -53.35 -20.35
C THR A 5 -36.30 -52.94 -19.18
N THR A 6 -35.00 -52.90 -19.51
CA THR A 6 -33.80 -52.38 -18.80
C THR A 6 -33.71 -50.86 -18.63
N ALA A 7 -33.01 -50.36 -17.59
CA ALA A 7 -32.16 -49.15 -17.59
C ALA A 7 -31.35 -49.10 -16.27
N ALA A 8 -30.02 -49.28 -16.22
CA ALA A 8 -28.88 -48.52 -16.74
C ALA A 8 -28.48 -47.29 -15.89
N LEU A 9 -27.16 -47.22 -15.63
CA LEU A 9 -26.41 -46.36 -14.73
C LEU A 9 -26.48 -44.86 -15.06
N ALA A 10 -26.37 -44.00 -14.04
CA ALA A 10 -25.45 -42.85 -14.00
C ALA A 10 -25.59 -42.10 -12.66
N ALA A 11 -24.69 -42.36 -11.71
CA ALA A 11 -24.47 -41.47 -10.57
C ALA A 11 -23.49 -40.38 -11.03
N SER A 12 -24.02 -39.28 -11.56
CA SER A 12 -23.26 -38.07 -11.84
C SER A 12 -22.83 -37.44 -10.52
N ALA A 13 -21.60 -37.76 -10.08
CA ALA A 13 -20.91 -36.99 -9.06
C ALA A 13 -20.70 -35.57 -9.61
N MET A 14 -21.56 -34.64 -9.22
CA MET A 14 -21.33 -33.22 -9.42
C MET A 14 -20.14 -32.83 -8.55
N LEU A 15 -18.95 -32.75 -9.14
CA LEU A 15 -17.84 -32.00 -8.54
C LEU A 15 -18.25 -30.54 -8.54
N ALA A 16 -18.68 -30.04 -7.39
CA ALA A 16 -18.77 -28.62 -7.11
C ALA A 16 -17.35 -28.04 -7.14
N GLY A 17 -16.92 -27.56 -8.30
CA GLY A 17 -15.77 -26.67 -8.43
C GLY A 17 -16.12 -25.32 -7.81
N ALA A 18 -15.98 -25.21 -6.50
CA ALA A 18 -15.97 -23.93 -5.83
C ALA A 18 -14.70 -23.19 -6.27
N GLY A 19 -14.83 -22.28 -7.23
CA GLY A 19 -13.83 -21.25 -7.46
C GLY A 19 -13.74 -20.42 -6.19
N THR A 20 -12.80 -20.75 -5.31
CA THR A 20 -12.46 -19.94 -4.16
C THR A 20 -11.82 -18.66 -4.69
N SER A 21 -12.61 -17.61 -4.83
CA SER A 21 -12.05 -16.25 -4.83
C SER A 21 -11.28 -16.12 -3.52
N ALA A 22 -9.95 -16.06 -3.60
CA ALA A 22 -9.12 -15.84 -2.43
C ALA A 22 -9.56 -14.52 -1.80
N ALA A 23 -9.96 -14.57 -0.53
CA ALA A 23 -10.33 -13.36 0.20
C ALA A 23 -9.10 -12.44 0.29
N ALA A 24 -9.31 -11.13 0.18
CA ALA A 24 -8.26 -10.17 0.45
C ALA A 24 -7.86 -10.26 1.94
N GLU A 25 -6.57 -10.42 2.21
CA GLU A 25 -6.02 -10.41 3.55
C GLU A 25 -5.42 -9.05 3.84
N ARG A 26 -5.73 -8.52 5.03
CA ARG A 26 -5.17 -7.25 5.47
C ARG A 26 -3.71 -7.45 5.85
N SER A 27 -2.83 -6.77 5.13
CA SER A 27 -1.39 -6.72 5.38
C SER A 27 -1.00 -5.35 5.90
N GLU A 28 -0.17 -5.31 6.96
CA GLU A 28 0.25 -4.06 7.59
C GLU A 28 1.72 -4.12 8.02
N VAL A 29 2.46 -3.03 7.79
CA VAL A 29 3.83 -2.85 8.27
C VAL A 29 4.02 -1.46 8.85
N ALA A 30 4.76 -1.34 9.95
CA ALA A 30 5.13 -0.07 10.56
C ALA A 30 6.63 0.17 10.37
N LEU A 31 6.98 1.21 9.63
CA LEU A 31 8.36 1.50 9.23
C LEU A 31 8.82 2.85 9.77
N ASN A 32 10.06 2.90 10.24
CA ASN A 32 10.69 4.11 10.75
C ASN A 32 11.55 4.75 9.65
N TYR A 33 11.39 6.05 9.47
CA TYR A 33 12.07 6.87 8.48
C TYR A 33 12.80 8.03 9.14
N THR A 34 13.85 8.50 8.47
CA THR A 34 14.49 9.79 8.72
C THR A 34 14.23 10.71 7.54
N CYS A 35 13.45 11.76 7.76
CA CYS A 35 13.06 12.73 6.73
C CYS A 35 13.85 14.03 6.84
N SER A 36 14.42 14.50 5.73
CA SER A 36 15.21 15.74 5.70
C SER A 36 14.31 16.97 5.60
N PHE A 37 14.27 17.78 6.65
CA PHE A 37 13.45 18.99 6.72
C PHE A 37 14.35 20.24 6.63
N PRO A 38 13.98 21.27 5.83
CA PRO A 38 14.89 22.38 5.50
C PRO A 38 15.50 23.14 6.68
N LEU A 39 14.74 23.31 7.78
CA LEU A 39 15.17 24.13 8.93
C LEU A 39 15.69 23.32 10.11
N ILE A 40 15.31 22.05 10.21
CA ILE A 40 15.56 21.21 11.40
C ILE A 40 16.31 19.91 11.07
N GLY A 41 16.73 19.71 9.82
CA GLY A 41 17.49 18.55 9.39
C GLY A 41 16.69 17.24 9.44
N GLY A 42 17.37 16.13 9.70
CA GLY A 42 16.77 14.80 9.75
C GLY A 42 15.80 14.65 10.93
N GLN A 43 14.54 14.31 10.63
CA GLN A 43 13.48 14.10 11.60
C GLN A 43 12.97 12.66 11.56
N PRO A 44 12.81 12.00 12.72
CA PRO A 44 12.23 10.67 12.77
C PRO A 44 10.72 10.74 12.50
N ILE A 45 10.24 9.88 11.61
CA ILE A 45 8.82 9.67 11.33
C ILE A 45 8.56 8.16 11.30
N GLN A 46 7.51 7.70 11.97
CA GLN A 46 7.03 6.33 11.82
C GLN A 46 5.81 6.32 10.90
N ILE A 47 5.80 5.47 9.89
CA ILE A 47 4.69 5.33 8.95
C ILE A 47 4.16 3.91 9.06
N THR A 48 2.90 3.78 9.47
CA THR A 48 2.14 2.53 9.38
C THR A 48 1.44 2.49 8.04
N ILE A 49 1.63 1.41 7.28
CA ILE A 49 1.14 1.21 5.92
C ILE A 49 0.26 -0.02 5.92
N GLY A 50 -1.01 0.14 5.54
CA GLY A 50 -1.96 -0.95 5.43
C GLY A 50 -2.53 -1.07 4.03
N ILE A 51 -2.64 -2.30 3.54
CA ILE A 51 -3.24 -2.67 2.27
C ILE A 51 -4.03 -3.97 2.43
N ASP A 52 -5.13 -4.11 1.70
CA ASP A 52 -5.88 -5.36 1.60
C ASP A 52 -5.52 -6.02 0.28
N PHE A 53 -4.63 -7.03 0.33
CA PHE A 53 -4.10 -7.69 -0.86
C PHE A 53 -4.64 -9.13 -0.93
N PRO A 54 -5.02 -9.66 -2.12
CA PRO A 54 -5.41 -11.07 -2.25
C PRO A 54 -4.27 -12.02 -1.86
N ALA A 55 -4.57 -13.01 -1.02
CA ALA A 55 -3.59 -14.02 -0.61
C ALA A 55 -3.02 -14.81 -1.80
N SER A 56 -3.83 -15.00 -2.85
CA SER A 56 -3.40 -15.64 -4.09
C SER A 56 -4.06 -15.07 -5.34
N VAL A 57 -3.33 -15.13 -6.45
CA VAL A 57 -3.75 -14.61 -7.76
C VAL A 57 -3.36 -15.59 -8.85
N PRO A 58 -4.26 -15.99 -9.77
CA PRO A 58 -3.89 -16.83 -10.92
C PRO A 58 -3.06 -16.07 -11.95
N VAL A 59 -2.09 -16.73 -12.58
CA VAL A 59 -1.37 -16.19 -13.74
C VAL A 59 -2.35 -15.66 -14.79
N GLY A 60 -2.07 -14.48 -15.32
CA GLY A 60 -2.88 -13.81 -16.34
C GLY A 60 -4.14 -13.13 -15.81
N THR A 61 -4.42 -13.20 -14.50
CA THR A 61 -5.52 -12.44 -13.87
C THR A 61 -4.99 -11.09 -13.39
N PRO A 62 -5.56 -9.97 -13.85
CA PRO A 62 -5.21 -8.66 -13.32
C PRO A 62 -5.55 -8.54 -11.83
N VAL A 63 -4.62 -8.00 -11.07
CA VAL A 63 -4.89 -7.42 -9.75
C VAL A 63 -5.22 -5.95 -9.99
N ASP A 64 -6.46 -5.57 -9.69
CA ASP A 64 -6.91 -4.19 -9.83
C ASP A 64 -6.15 -3.24 -8.89
N ALA A 65 -6.31 -1.94 -9.11
CA ALA A 65 -5.75 -0.93 -8.21
C ALA A 65 -6.32 -1.12 -6.79
N LEU A 66 -5.44 -1.20 -5.80
CA LEU A 66 -5.81 -1.42 -4.40
C LEU A 66 -5.61 -0.13 -3.60
N PRO A 67 -6.58 0.23 -2.75
CA PRO A 67 -6.43 1.38 -1.88
C PRO A 67 -5.37 1.12 -0.81
N ILE A 68 -4.50 2.11 -0.60
CA ILE A 68 -3.52 2.13 0.48
C ILE A 68 -3.90 3.21 1.47
N ASN A 69 -3.88 2.85 2.75
CA ASN A 69 -4.04 3.79 3.84
C ASN A 69 -2.75 3.83 4.67
N THR A 70 -2.27 5.04 4.97
CA THR A 70 -1.11 5.21 5.83
C THR A 70 -1.40 6.17 6.98
N VAL A 71 -0.75 5.91 8.11
CA VAL A 71 -0.75 6.77 9.29
C VAL A 71 0.69 7.08 9.64
N SER A 72 1.07 8.35 9.53
CA SER A 72 2.40 8.84 9.85
C SER A 72 2.41 9.54 11.19
N LYS A 73 3.25 9.08 12.12
CA LYS A 73 3.49 9.72 13.41
C LYS A 73 4.63 10.74 13.28
N VAL A 74 4.30 12.00 13.46
CA VAL A 74 5.23 13.15 13.36
C VAL A 74 5.74 13.53 14.74
N GLY A 75 7.06 13.59 14.88
CA GLY A 75 7.72 13.89 16.16
C GLY A 75 7.60 15.35 16.60
N LYS A 76 7.75 15.58 17.91
CA LYS A 76 7.63 16.91 18.56
C LYS A 76 8.50 18.01 17.94
N ASN A 77 9.69 17.67 17.44
CA ASN A 77 10.64 18.64 16.86
C ASN A 77 10.12 19.19 15.53
N ALA A 78 9.51 18.34 14.70
CA ALA A 78 8.83 18.75 13.48
C ALA A 78 7.61 19.64 13.80
N THR A 79 6.82 19.30 14.81
CA THR A 79 5.73 20.15 15.32
C THR A 79 6.23 21.53 15.73
N THR A 80 7.33 21.61 16.48
CA THR A 80 7.94 22.88 16.87
C THR A 80 8.39 23.67 15.63
N GLY A 81 9.09 23.04 14.69
CA GLY A 81 9.53 23.69 13.45
C GLY A 81 8.37 24.26 12.62
N LEU A 82 7.27 23.50 12.51
CA LEU A 82 6.06 23.94 11.84
C LEU A 82 5.38 25.12 12.55
N ASN A 83 5.31 25.09 13.88
CA ASN A 83 4.76 26.21 14.66
C ASN A 83 5.63 27.48 14.56
N LEU A 84 6.95 27.35 14.49
CA LEU A 84 7.87 28.50 14.31
C LEU A 84 7.63 29.25 13.00
N VAL A 85 7.23 28.56 11.94
CA VAL A 85 6.86 29.18 10.66
C VAL A 85 5.38 29.58 10.58
N GLY A 86 4.64 29.46 11.69
CA GLY A 86 3.23 29.83 11.81
C GLY A 86 2.26 28.85 11.17
N ALA A 87 2.68 27.62 10.89
CA ALA A 87 1.80 26.60 10.33
C ALA A 87 0.71 26.20 11.34
N LYS A 88 -0.51 26.02 10.84
CA LYS A 88 -1.69 25.52 11.56
C LYS A 88 -2.28 24.28 10.94
N THR A 89 -2.10 24.09 9.64
CA THR A 89 -2.43 22.83 8.98
C THR A 89 -1.28 22.37 8.11
N LEU A 90 -1.18 21.05 7.96
CA LEU A 90 -0.28 20.38 7.03
C LEU A 90 -1.12 19.57 6.05
N GLU A 91 -0.84 19.72 4.77
CA GLU A 91 -1.39 18.94 3.66
C GLU A 91 -0.27 18.72 2.64
N GLY A 92 -0.49 17.89 1.62
CA GLY A 92 0.54 17.60 0.63
C GLY A 92 0.36 16.27 -0.06
N THR A 93 1.43 15.77 -0.67
CA THR A 93 1.48 14.48 -1.33
C THR A 93 2.71 13.68 -0.90
N ALA A 94 2.65 12.38 -1.11
CA ALA A 94 3.74 11.45 -0.92
C ALA A 94 3.89 10.58 -2.17
N LEU A 95 5.12 10.17 -2.45
CA LEU A 95 5.45 9.17 -3.44
C LEU A 95 6.27 8.09 -2.74
N ALA A 96 5.62 6.95 -2.48
CA ALA A 96 6.25 5.81 -1.83
C ALA A 96 6.88 4.91 -2.89
N GLN A 97 8.13 4.50 -2.68
CA GLN A 97 8.76 3.47 -3.48
C GLN A 97 8.36 2.11 -2.93
N ALA A 98 8.09 1.16 -3.82
CA ALA A 98 7.87 -0.23 -3.48
C ALA A 98 8.55 -1.12 -4.52
N ASN A 99 8.74 -2.38 -4.17
CA ASN A 99 9.32 -3.36 -5.07
C ASN A 99 8.58 -4.70 -4.93
N ILE A 100 8.23 -5.31 -6.06
CA ILE A 100 7.67 -6.65 -6.09
C ILE A 100 8.73 -7.61 -6.65
N ALA A 101 9.24 -8.48 -5.79
CA ALA A 101 10.08 -9.60 -6.19
C ALA A 101 9.17 -10.76 -6.62
N ALA A 102 8.95 -10.93 -7.92
CA ALA A 102 8.13 -11.99 -8.49
C ALA A 102 9.01 -12.98 -9.30
N PRO A 103 8.49 -14.20 -9.61
CA PRO A 103 9.26 -15.19 -10.36
C PRO A 103 9.78 -14.69 -11.72
N GLU A 104 9.03 -13.82 -12.39
CA GLU A 104 9.41 -13.26 -13.69
C GLU A 104 10.48 -12.16 -13.61
N ALA A 105 10.47 -11.35 -12.55
CA ALA A 105 11.32 -10.17 -12.40
C ALA A 105 11.14 -9.47 -11.04
N GLU A 106 12.08 -8.58 -10.74
CA GLU A 106 11.92 -7.50 -9.78
C GLU A 106 11.19 -6.33 -10.46
N LEU A 107 10.05 -5.91 -9.89
CA LEU A 107 9.21 -4.85 -10.41
C LEU A 107 9.23 -3.63 -9.47
N PRO A 108 10.03 -2.59 -9.77
CA PRO A 108 10.00 -1.36 -9.01
C PRO A 108 8.71 -0.58 -9.29
N LEU A 109 8.09 -0.06 -8.25
CA LEU A 109 6.83 0.69 -8.30
C LEU A 109 6.96 2.01 -7.55
N GLU A 110 6.25 3.02 -8.02
CA GLU A 110 6.02 4.27 -7.28
C GLU A 110 4.52 4.43 -7.04
N VAL A 111 4.15 4.61 -5.78
CA VAL A 111 2.76 4.73 -5.34
C VAL A 111 2.51 6.16 -4.86
N PRO A 112 1.75 6.97 -5.62
CA PRO A 112 1.37 8.29 -5.17
C PRO A 112 0.30 8.20 -4.09
N ALA A 113 0.41 9.07 -3.07
CA ALA A 113 -0.57 9.22 -2.02
C ALA A 113 -0.81 10.70 -1.71
N THR A 114 -2.03 11.02 -1.27
CA THR A 114 -2.44 12.37 -0.87
C THR A 114 -2.57 12.43 0.64
N LEU A 115 -1.93 13.40 1.27
CA LEU A 115 -2.04 13.65 2.71
C LEU A 115 -3.35 14.37 3.01
N ALA A 116 -4.10 13.86 3.99
CA ALA A 116 -5.25 14.56 4.51
C ALA A 116 -4.83 15.86 5.19
N LYS A 117 -5.64 16.91 5.03
CA LYS A 117 -5.43 18.18 5.74
C LYS A 117 -5.49 17.96 7.25
N THR A 118 -4.35 18.11 7.90
CA THR A 118 -4.16 17.74 9.30
C THR A 118 -3.89 18.99 10.15
N PRO A 119 -4.62 19.22 11.25
CA PRO A 119 -4.32 20.31 12.18
C PRO A 119 -3.02 20.03 12.93
N ILE A 120 -2.16 21.05 13.03
CA ILE A 120 -0.90 20.97 13.76
C ILE A 120 -1.17 21.40 15.21
N PRO A 121 -0.85 20.57 16.22
CA PRO A 121 -1.04 20.97 17.60
C PRO A 121 -0.03 22.04 18.01
N ALA A 122 -0.29 22.73 19.12
CA ALA A 122 0.63 23.74 19.65
C ALA A 122 1.98 23.15 20.08
N SER A 123 2.00 21.88 20.49
CA SER A 123 3.20 21.14 20.89
C SER A 123 2.94 19.63 20.83
N GLY A 124 4.00 18.83 21.01
CA GLY A 124 3.90 17.36 21.06
C GLY A 124 3.87 16.69 19.69
N GLU A 125 3.59 15.40 19.69
CA GLU A 125 3.50 14.58 18.48
C GLU A 125 2.09 14.69 17.87
N PHE A 126 1.98 14.43 16.56
CA PHE A 126 0.68 14.32 15.90
C PHE A 126 0.71 13.29 14.78
N THR A 127 -0.46 12.90 14.29
CA THR A 127 -0.61 11.91 13.22
C THR A 127 -1.12 12.57 11.95
N VAL A 128 -0.54 12.21 10.82
CA VAL A 128 -0.99 12.59 9.48
C VAL A 128 -1.44 11.33 8.77
N THR A 129 -2.64 11.34 8.20
CA THR A 129 -3.12 10.24 7.36
C THR A 129 -2.87 10.55 5.89
N ALA A 130 -2.58 9.53 5.09
CA ALA A 130 -2.54 9.65 3.64
C ALA A 130 -3.21 8.45 2.97
N THR A 131 -3.79 8.70 1.80
CA THR A 131 -4.46 7.68 0.99
C THR A 131 -3.87 7.67 -0.42
N GLY A 132 -3.64 6.49 -0.96
CA GLY A 132 -3.14 6.29 -2.33
C GLY A 132 -3.77 5.05 -2.96
N GLU A 133 -3.39 4.78 -4.20
CA GLU A 133 -3.83 3.58 -4.93
C GLU A 133 -2.61 2.94 -5.59
N THR A 134 -2.50 1.62 -5.50
CA THR A 134 -1.47 0.88 -6.24
C THR A 134 -1.77 0.92 -7.74
N PRO A 135 -0.75 0.81 -8.61
CA PRO A 135 -1.00 0.48 -10.01
C PRO A 135 -1.63 -0.92 -10.11
N SER A 136 -2.42 -1.15 -11.16
CA SER A 136 -2.86 -2.50 -11.52
C SER A 136 -1.68 -3.31 -12.04
N ILE A 137 -1.62 -4.58 -11.65
CA ILE A 137 -0.53 -5.49 -12.02
C ILE A 137 -1.09 -6.81 -12.55
N THR A 138 -0.34 -7.51 -13.39
CA THR A 138 -0.69 -8.84 -13.87
C THR A 138 0.56 -9.69 -13.88
N PHE A 139 0.49 -10.84 -13.21
CA PHE A 139 1.60 -11.78 -13.13
C PHE A 139 1.54 -12.76 -14.29
N SER A 140 2.72 -13.09 -14.83
CA SER A 140 2.90 -13.95 -16.00
C SER A 140 3.48 -15.33 -15.65
N GLN A 141 4.04 -15.49 -14.45
CA GLN A 141 4.66 -16.73 -13.99
C GLN A 141 4.15 -17.11 -12.61
N ALA A 142 3.87 -18.41 -12.43
CA ALA A 142 3.45 -18.94 -11.13
C ALA A 142 4.63 -19.00 -10.16
N GLY A 143 4.35 -18.86 -8.87
CA GLY A 143 5.34 -18.85 -7.80
C GLY A 143 4.95 -17.89 -6.69
N THR A 144 5.92 -17.35 -5.98
CA THR A 144 5.69 -16.43 -4.86
C THR A 144 6.16 -15.03 -5.23
N ALA A 145 5.29 -14.03 -5.04
CA ALA A 145 5.66 -12.63 -5.13
C ALA A 145 5.77 -12.02 -3.74
N LYS A 146 6.85 -11.29 -3.49
CA LYS A 146 7.09 -10.57 -2.23
C LYS A 146 7.10 -9.06 -2.47
N ILE A 147 6.28 -8.33 -1.72
CA ILE A 147 6.17 -6.87 -1.79
C ILE A 147 6.96 -6.26 -0.66
N THR A 148 7.91 -5.37 -0.98
CA THR A 148 8.65 -4.59 -0.01
C THR A 148 8.44 -3.09 -0.22
N VAL A 149 8.49 -2.33 0.88
CA VAL A 149 8.38 -0.87 0.88
C VAL A 149 9.77 -0.25 0.96
N GLY A 150 10.02 0.77 0.14
CA GLY A 150 11.27 1.52 0.07
C GLY A 150 11.18 2.89 0.74
N ASP A 151 11.91 3.83 0.15
CA ASP A 151 11.95 5.23 0.57
C ASP A 151 10.68 5.99 0.19
N VAL A 152 10.46 7.15 0.82
CA VAL A 152 9.31 8.01 0.53
C VAL A 152 9.80 9.41 0.18
N LYS A 153 9.24 10.00 -0.86
CA LYS A 153 9.38 11.43 -1.15
C LYS A 153 8.09 12.14 -0.73
N LEU A 154 8.21 13.19 0.06
CA LEU A 154 7.07 14.02 0.47
C LEU A 154 7.14 15.35 -0.25
N HIS A 155 5.98 15.88 -0.60
CA HIS A 155 5.78 17.28 -0.97
C HIS A 155 4.79 17.89 0.02
N LEU A 156 5.27 18.80 0.86
CA LEU A 156 4.54 19.29 2.04
C LEU A 156 4.13 20.76 1.86
N VAL A 157 2.88 21.05 2.21
CA VAL A 157 2.21 22.34 2.04
C VAL A 157 1.74 22.84 3.42
N PRO A 158 2.62 23.41 4.26
CA PRO A 158 2.22 24.01 5.53
C PRO A 158 1.45 25.32 5.29
N ARG A 159 0.27 25.44 5.91
CA ARG A 159 -0.60 26.63 5.81
C ARG A 159 -0.83 27.29 7.16
N LYS A 160 -1.03 28.61 7.15
CA LYS A 160 -1.46 29.41 8.30
C LYS A 160 -2.96 29.24 8.57
N ALA A 161 -3.44 29.85 9.65
CA ALA A 161 -4.86 29.83 10.03
C ALA A 161 -5.81 30.39 8.95
N ASP A 162 -5.34 31.39 8.18
CA ASP A 162 -6.09 32.03 7.09
C ASP A 162 -6.04 31.23 5.76
N GLY A 163 -5.39 30.06 5.74
CA GLY A 163 -5.23 29.21 4.56
C GLY A 163 -4.08 29.62 3.63
N SER A 164 -3.43 30.75 3.87
CA SER A 164 -2.24 31.16 3.12
C SER A 164 -1.04 30.27 3.45
N LEU A 165 -0.05 30.23 2.54
CA LEU A 165 1.20 29.51 2.78
C LEU A 165 1.98 30.16 3.92
N THR A 166 2.72 29.33 4.66
CA THR A 166 3.74 29.83 5.59
C THR A 166 4.91 30.49 4.86
N ALA A 167 5.81 31.14 5.60
CA ALA A 167 7.04 31.68 5.03
C ALA A 167 7.95 30.60 4.41
N LEU A 168 7.80 29.34 4.84
CA LEU A 168 8.50 28.18 4.29
C LEU A 168 7.98 27.80 2.89
N LYS A 169 6.80 28.30 2.50
CA LYS A 169 6.07 27.86 1.30
C LYS A 169 5.89 26.34 1.30
N GLU A 170 5.85 25.75 0.11
CA GLU A 170 5.83 24.31 -0.12
C GLU A 170 7.27 23.81 -0.17
N PHE A 171 7.50 22.59 0.30
CA PHE A 171 8.84 22.01 0.29
C PHE A 171 8.80 20.50 0.13
N ASP A 172 9.84 19.97 -0.51
CA ASP A 172 10.03 18.54 -0.65
C ASP A 172 10.86 18.00 0.52
N SER A 173 10.54 16.79 0.97
CA SER A 173 11.31 16.07 1.97
C SER A 173 11.60 14.66 1.50
N ALA A 174 12.88 14.30 1.45
CA ALA A 174 13.30 12.93 1.24
C ALA A 174 13.28 12.18 2.58
N CYS A 175 12.45 11.15 2.69
CA CYS A 175 12.36 10.24 3.81
C CYS A 175 13.09 8.95 3.48
N LYS A 176 14.23 8.74 4.14
CA LYS A 176 15.01 7.51 4.02
C LYS A 176 14.54 6.52 5.06
N GLN A 177 14.30 5.29 4.65
CA GLN A 177 13.98 4.22 5.58
C GLN A 177 15.19 3.95 6.48
N ASN A 178 14.95 3.81 7.78
CA ASN A 178 16.03 3.46 8.71
C ASN A 178 16.54 2.03 8.41
N PRO A 179 17.82 1.72 8.64
CA PRO A 179 18.35 0.39 8.40
C PRO A 179 17.74 -0.65 9.37
N ASP A 180 17.96 -1.93 9.07
CA ASP A 180 17.72 -3.07 9.97
C ASP A 180 16.26 -3.26 10.44
N GLN A 181 15.28 -2.94 9.57
CA GLN A 181 13.86 -3.25 9.79
C GLN A 181 13.30 -4.16 8.70
N ASN A 182 12.28 -4.96 9.04
CA ASN A 182 11.57 -5.76 8.04
C ASN A 182 10.62 -4.86 7.25
N ASN A 183 10.91 -4.67 5.97
CA ASN A 183 10.13 -3.83 5.07
C ASN A 183 9.19 -4.61 4.16
N GLU A 184 9.02 -5.91 4.40
CA GLU A 184 8.02 -6.72 3.72
C GLU A 184 6.62 -6.29 4.14
N LEU A 185 5.82 -5.88 3.16
CA LEU A 185 4.42 -5.52 3.35
C LEU A 185 3.54 -6.76 3.20
N ALA A 186 3.74 -7.55 2.14
CA ALA A 186 2.91 -8.70 1.84
C ALA A 186 3.69 -9.75 1.03
N THR A 187 3.25 -10.99 1.14
CA THR A 187 3.67 -12.11 0.29
C THR A 187 2.43 -12.72 -0.35
N ILE A 188 2.50 -13.00 -1.65
CA ILE A 188 1.37 -13.42 -2.49
C ILE A 188 1.73 -14.71 -3.21
N GLU A 189 0.79 -15.65 -3.23
CA GLU A 189 0.92 -16.84 -4.05
C GLU A 189 0.35 -16.60 -5.46
N ILE A 190 1.21 -16.66 -6.47
CA ILE A 190 0.80 -16.65 -7.87
C ILE A 190 0.53 -18.10 -8.29
N THR A 191 -0.74 -18.45 -8.41
CA THR A 191 -1.15 -19.81 -8.79
C THR A 191 -1.06 -19.98 -10.32
N PRO A 192 -0.83 -21.21 -10.82
CA PRO A 192 -0.91 -21.49 -12.25
C PRO A 192 -2.25 -21.02 -12.83
N ALA A 193 -2.26 -20.64 -14.11
CA ALA A 193 -3.49 -20.25 -14.77
C ALA A 193 -4.54 -21.35 -14.57
N GLY A 194 -5.70 -20.99 -14.03
CA GLY A 194 -6.83 -21.90 -13.93
C GLY A 194 -7.11 -22.45 -15.32
N THR A 195 -7.02 -23.78 -15.50
CA THR A 195 -7.34 -24.39 -16.78
C THR A 195 -8.81 -24.09 -17.05
N ALA A 196 -9.10 -23.09 -17.87
CA ALA A 196 -10.43 -22.87 -18.40
C ALA A 196 -10.78 -24.13 -19.20
N VAL A 197 -11.56 -25.02 -18.60
CA VAL A 197 -12.15 -26.16 -19.29
C VAL A 197 -13.05 -25.57 -20.37
N ARG A 198 -12.54 -25.52 -21.60
CA ARG A 198 -13.36 -25.24 -22.78
C ARG A 198 -14.30 -26.42 -22.93
N HIS A 199 -15.59 -26.19 -22.66
CA HIS A 199 -16.66 -27.07 -23.10
C HIS A 199 -16.85 -26.97 -24.61
#